data_AF-A0A8B6XFU8-F1
#
_entry.id   AF-A0A8B6XFU8-F1
#
_cell.length_a   1.000
_cell.length_b   1.000
_cell.length_c   1.000
_cell.angle_alpha   90.00
_cell.angle_beta   90.00
_cell.angle_gamma   90.00
#
_symmetry.space_group_name_H-M   'P 1'
#
loop_
_entity.id
_entity.type
_entity.pdbx_description
1 polymer ?
#
loop_
_entity_poly.entity_id
_entity_poly.type
_entity_poly.pdbx_seq_one_letter_code
_entity_poly.pdbx_strand_id
1 'polypeptide(L)'
;MQEDAGTSTEGLGWGWGSNNRLDENGRERNNPNRLFNSQNNNRGGYNVGNLYYLEGSQLQIEWTNQHSCGESNANCDIIIQYMCSNTLRDGTTTDTIPSYENGCAIKDCDTNLKYGMHEDYKYYFWGCTKTLRNRGLFVADQNLGGDTSQYTRQNSGGTRYGYECPEERDYYPYWRPTPWKDIAVMTNDVRRCRFYQQESENVKSRFYCDAPGYIGDSDVSVNLPITKEACEKFDWPQGSGKFAKWKEIKKRLPRPDCIQSPKSRDNHNGNGLGGFGNTYNWTIPNDINENCVLRLRYNISTGDLSKFASILYITTIVPLVVSHSVFD
;
A
#
# COMPACT_ATOMS: atom_id res chain seq x y z
N MET A 1 -12.67 -7.54 1.00
CA MET A 1 -12.18 -7.10 2.33
C MET A 1 -10.68 -7.28 2.28
N GLN A 2 -9.90 -6.29 2.68
CA GLN A 2 -8.45 -6.43 2.72
C GLN A 2 -8.03 -6.45 4.17
N GLU A 3 -7.22 -7.45 4.52
CA GLU A 3 -6.54 -7.55 5.80
C GLU A 3 -5.04 -7.45 5.54
N ASP A 4 -4.27 -6.94 6.50
CA ASP A 4 -2.81 -7.00 6.42
C ASP A 4 -2.35 -8.18 7.28
N ALA A 5 -1.79 -9.21 6.66
CA ALA A 5 -1.14 -10.31 7.37
C ALA A 5 0.31 -9.89 7.68
N GLY A 6 0.77 -10.16 8.92
CA GLY A 6 2.07 -9.67 9.39
C GLY A 6 3.24 -10.43 8.77
N THR A 7 4.27 -9.71 8.29
CA THR A 7 5.59 -10.26 7.88
C THR A 7 6.73 -9.55 8.57
N SER A 8 7.70 -10.27 9.14
CA SER A 8 9.00 -9.70 9.55
C SER A 8 10.12 -10.62 9.11
N THR A 9 11.30 -10.16 9.42
CA THR A 9 12.58 -10.84 9.46
C THR A 9 12.96 -10.93 10.95
N GLU A 10 13.65 -11.96 11.47
CA GLU A 10 15.12 -12.18 11.41
C GLU A 10 15.61 -13.60 11.74
N GLY A 11 16.83 -13.90 11.30
CA GLY A 11 17.77 -14.75 12.06
C GLY A 11 17.51 -16.25 12.00
N LEU A 12 18.00 -16.90 10.93
CA LEU A 12 17.99 -18.36 10.74
C LEU A 12 16.62 -19.03 10.92
N GLY A 13 15.71 -18.70 10.00
CA GLY A 13 14.40 -19.33 9.86
C GLY A 13 13.32 -18.65 10.71
N TRP A 14 12.19 -18.34 10.08
CA TRP A 14 10.92 -17.89 10.69
C TRP A 14 10.83 -16.38 11.05
N GLY A 15 10.30 -15.55 10.13
CA GLY A 15 10.12 -14.10 10.34
C GLY A 15 8.64 -13.65 10.31
N TRP A 16 8.19 -12.88 11.32
CA TRP A 16 6.78 -12.46 11.50
C TRP A 16 6.60 -10.99 11.97
N GLY A 17 5.67 -10.22 11.37
CA GLY A 17 5.64 -8.72 11.40
C GLY A 17 5.67 -7.98 12.73
N SER A 18 6.03 -6.68 12.74
CA SER A 18 6.10 -5.86 13.99
C SER A 18 4.73 -5.54 14.61
N ASN A 19 3.67 -5.42 13.80
CA ASN A 19 2.32 -5.10 14.27
C ASN A 19 2.18 -3.76 15.04
N ASN A 20 2.78 -2.68 14.55
CA ASN A 20 2.86 -1.38 15.25
C ASN A 20 3.60 -1.43 16.60
N ARG A 21 4.23 -2.54 16.99
CA ARG A 21 4.87 -2.66 18.30
C ARG A 21 6.22 -1.96 18.33
N LEU A 22 6.62 -1.54 19.53
CA LEU A 22 7.92 -0.93 19.81
C LEU A 22 8.38 -1.33 21.21
N ASP A 23 9.14 -2.42 21.34
CA ASP A 23 9.73 -2.88 22.61
C ASP A 23 8.75 -3.18 23.77
N GLU A 24 7.45 -3.00 23.57
CA GLU A 24 6.41 -3.00 24.58
C GLU A 24 6.36 -4.29 25.42
N ASN A 25 6.34 -4.18 26.75
CA ASN A 25 6.30 -5.32 27.69
C ASN A 25 5.07 -6.24 27.53
N GLY A 26 3.96 -5.71 27.00
CA GLY A 26 2.70 -6.44 26.81
C GLY A 26 2.72 -7.36 25.59
N ARG A 27 1.70 -8.22 25.46
CA ARG A 27 1.46 -8.98 24.22
C ARG A 27 0.70 -8.17 23.17
N GLU A 28 -0.09 -7.21 23.61
CA GLU A 28 -0.82 -6.27 22.76
C GLU A 28 0.11 -5.14 22.33
N ARG A 29 -0.16 -4.56 21.16
CA ARG A 29 0.36 -3.23 20.82
C ARG A 29 -0.28 -2.16 21.71
N ASN A 30 0.48 -1.16 22.14
CA ASN A 30 -0.04 -0.04 22.94
C ASN A 30 -0.79 0.98 22.08
N ASN A 31 -0.37 1.18 20.82
CA ASN A 31 -1.00 2.13 19.91
C ASN A 31 -1.29 1.52 18.53
N PRO A 32 -2.57 1.23 18.19
CA PRO A 32 -2.94 0.70 16.87
C PRO A 32 -2.72 1.68 15.72
N ASN A 33 -2.55 2.97 16.00
CA ASN A 33 -2.45 4.04 15.01
C ASN A 33 -1.01 4.53 14.81
N ARG A 34 0.00 3.81 15.31
CA ARG A 34 1.39 4.28 15.34
C ARG A 34 2.01 4.43 13.95
N LEU A 35 2.04 3.34 13.16
CA LEU A 35 2.73 3.26 11.87
C LEU A 35 1.79 2.99 10.70
N PHE A 36 0.94 1.97 10.81
CA PHE A 36 0.10 1.46 9.71
C PHE A 36 -1.14 0.73 10.22
N ASN A 37 -2.17 0.58 9.40
CA ASN A 37 -3.40 -0.11 9.79
C ASN A 37 -3.27 -1.63 9.62
N SER A 38 -2.56 -2.25 10.55
CA SER A 38 -2.30 -3.71 10.57
C SER A 38 -3.51 -4.67 10.54
N GLN A 39 -4.76 -4.23 10.79
CA GLN A 39 -5.99 -5.07 10.71
C GLN A 39 -5.93 -6.47 11.37
N ASN A 40 -5.05 -6.71 12.35
CA ASN A 40 -4.73 -8.05 12.86
C ASN A 40 -5.12 -8.28 14.34
N ASN A 41 -6.36 -7.94 14.72
CA ASN A 41 -6.95 -8.24 16.04
C ASN A 41 -6.15 -7.78 17.28
N ASN A 42 -5.28 -6.76 17.15
CA ASN A 42 -4.41 -6.20 18.20
C ASN A 42 -3.34 -7.14 18.78
N ARG A 43 -3.40 -8.43 18.45
CA ARG A 43 -2.52 -9.49 18.95
C ARG A 43 -1.71 -10.09 17.82
N GLY A 44 -0.39 -10.04 17.98
CA GLY A 44 0.53 -10.62 17.01
C GLY A 44 1.74 -9.74 16.82
N GLY A 45 2.76 -10.33 16.24
CA GLY A 45 3.96 -9.63 15.83
C GLY A 45 5.08 -9.54 16.86
N TYR A 46 6.30 -9.49 16.35
CA TYR A 46 7.54 -9.50 17.13
C TYR A 46 7.97 -8.08 17.48
N ASN A 47 8.59 -7.95 18.65
CA ASN A 47 8.71 -6.67 19.32
C ASN A 47 10.00 -5.92 18.96
N VAL A 48 11.12 -6.64 18.87
CA VAL A 48 12.47 -6.11 18.62
C VAL A 48 13.31 -7.19 17.93
N GLY A 49 14.14 -6.79 16.97
CA GLY A 49 15.20 -7.59 16.35
C GLY A 49 16.17 -6.72 15.51
N ASN A 50 17.37 -7.26 15.15
CA ASN A 50 18.13 -6.85 13.94
C ASN A 50 18.35 -7.96 12.85
N LEU A 51 17.83 -7.77 11.61
CA LEU A 51 18.02 -8.72 10.50
C LEU A 51 19.26 -8.32 9.73
N TYR A 52 20.17 -9.27 9.58
CA TYR A 52 21.25 -9.17 8.61
C TYR A 52 20.87 -9.88 7.33
N TYR A 53 20.96 -9.16 6.22
CA TYR A 53 20.76 -9.69 4.88
C TYR A 53 21.87 -9.21 3.96
N LEU A 54 22.20 -10.04 2.97
CA LEU A 54 23.19 -9.72 1.96
C LEU A 54 22.49 -9.62 0.61
N GLU A 55 22.94 -8.69 -0.23
CA GLU A 55 22.53 -8.65 -1.64
C GLU A 55 22.70 -10.04 -2.28
N GLY A 56 21.68 -10.50 -3.00
CA GLY A 56 21.66 -11.81 -3.67
C GLY A 56 21.44 -13.01 -2.74
N SER A 57 21.38 -12.82 -1.41
CA SER A 57 20.98 -13.90 -0.49
C SER A 57 19.48 -14.19 -0.56
N GLN A 58 19.08 -15.38 -0.12
CA GLN A 58 17.67 -15.74 0.01
C GLN A 58 17.18 -15.45 1.43
N LEU A 59 16.12 -14.66 1.52
CA LEU A 59 15.37 -14.41 2.73
C LEU A 59 14.05 -15.19 2.67
N GLN A 60 13.89 -16.14 3.59
CA GLN A 60 12.61 -16.84 3.76
C GLN A 60 11.64 -15.96 4.54
N ILE A 61 10.52 -15.64 3.92
CA ILE A 61 9.41 -14.89 4.51
C ILE A 61 8.36 -15.90 4.94
N GLU A 62 7.91 -15.81 6.18
CA GLU A 62 6.77 -16.55 6.70
C GLU A 62 5.63 -15.58 7.05
N TRP A 63 4.40 -16.05 6.97
CA TRP A 63 3.25 -15.29 7.46
C TRP A 63 2.19 -16.19 8.06
N THR A 64 1.30 -15.54 8.81
CA THR A 64 0.05 -16.12 9.28
C THR A 64 -1.11 -15.32 8.70
N ASN A 65 -2.21 -16.00 8.37
CA ASN A 65 -3.44 -15.37 7.88
C ASN A 65 -4.66 -16.07 8.47
N GLN A 66 -5.66 -15.30 8.90
CA GLN A 66 -6.77 -15.84 9.67
C GLN A 66 -7.76 -16.61 8.78
N HIS A 67 -8.06 -16.07 7.60
CA HIS A 67 -8.93 -16.69 6.60
C HIS A 67 -8.19 -17.65 5.65
N SER A 68 -8.89 -18.56 4.98
CA SER A 68 -8.32 -19.50 4.01
C SER A 68 -7.81 -18.82 2.75
N CYS A 69 -6.80 -19.44 2.15
CA CYS A 69 -6.26 -19.07 0.86
C CYS A 69 -5.93 -20.34 0.07
N GLY A 70 -6.07 -20.32 -1.25
CA GLY A 70 -5.84 -21.50 -2.09
C GLY A 70 -6.90 -22.60 -1.97
N GLU A 71 -8.07 -22.28 -1.40
CA GLU A 71 -9.24 -23.16 -1.27
C GLU A 71 -10.50 -22.53 -1.89
N SER A 72 -11.61 -23.27 -1.97
CA SER A 72 -12.86 -22.80 -2.61
C SER A 72 -13.63 -21.77 -1.80
N ASN A 73 -13.37 -21.66 -0.49
CA ASN A 73 -14.16 -20.85 0.43
C ASN A 73 -13.90 -19.35 0.26
N ALA A 74 -12.68 -18.97 -0.13
CA ALA A 74 -12.30 -17.58 -0.31
C ALA A 74 -11.45 -17.42 -1.57
N ASN A 75 -11.70 -16.33 -2.31
CA ASN A 75 -10.72 -15.84 -3.26
C ASN A 75 -9.71 -14.98 -2.52
N CYS A 76 -8.43 -15.28 -2.69
CA CYS A 76 -7.35 -14.61 -1.98
C CYS A 76 -6.24 -14.18 -2.93
N ASP A 77 -5.66 -13.03 -2.62
CA ASP A 77 -4.39 -12.58 -3.15
C ASP A 77 -3.49 -12.17 -1.98
N ILE A 78 -2.30 -12.77 -1.88
CA ILE A 78 -1.25 -12.38 -0.95
C ILE A 78 -0.19 -11.62 -1.74
N ILE A 79 0.05 -10.36 -1.39
CA ILE A 79 1.00 -9.49 -2.09
C ILE A 79 2.13 -9.14 -1.14
N ILE A 80 3.35 -9.49 -1.50
CA ILE A 80 4.57 -9.15 -0.75
C ILE A 80 5.24 -7.97 -1.44
N GLN A 81 5.57 -6.94 -0.65
CA GLN A 81 6.19 -5.71 -1.11
C GLN A 81 7.26 -5.27 -0.13
N TYR A 82 8.19 -4.46 -0.60
CA TYR A 82 9.18 -3.80 0.25
C TYR A 82 9.32 -2.34 -0.11
N MET A 83 9.85 -1.57 0.82
CA MET A 83 10.20 -0.17 0.62
C MET A 83 11.48 0.08 1.40
N CYS A 84 12.38 0.88 0.83
CA CYS A 84 13.60 1.33 1.49
C CYS A 84 13.66 2.85 1.40
N SER A 85 13.98 3.51 2.51
CA SER A 85 14.13 4.96 2.57
C SER A 85 15.06 5.33 3.72
N ASN A 86 15.86 6.37 3.55
CA ASN A 86 16.73 6.86 4.63
C ASN A 86 15.93 7.35 5.85
N THR A 87 14.66 7.68 5.67
CA THR A 87 13.79 8.18 6.74
C THR A 87 12.98 7.08 7.42
N LEU A 88 13.01 5.85 6.88
CA LEU A 88 12.27 4.71 7.43
C LEU A 88 12.86 4.28 8.77
N ARG A 89 12.02 4.16 9.80
CA ARG A 89 12.46 3.91 11.18
C ARG A 89 11.33 3.44 12.09
N ASP A 90 11.72 2.76 13.17
CA ASP A 90 10.81 2.45 14.29
C ASP A 90 10.64 3.64 15.26
N GLY A 91 11.65 4.49 15.41
CA GLY A 91 11.64 5.55 16.41
C GLY A 91 11.71 5.03 17.85
N THR A 92 11.39 5.88 18.82
CA THR A 92 11.62 5.64 20.26
C THR A 92 10.38 5.79 21.12
N THR A 93 9.21 6.04 20.53
CA THR A 93 7.93 6.11 21.23
C THR A 93 6.84 5.31 20.52
N THR A 94 5.86 4.86 21.30
CA THR A 94 4.63 4.25 20.78
C THR A 94 3.63 5.28 20.25
N ASP A 95 3.88 6.59 20.46
CA ASP A 95 3.01 7.66 19.97
C ASP A 95 2.97 7.71 18.43
N THR A 96 1.81 8.09 17.89
CA THR A 96 1.67 8.36 16.46
C THR A 96 2.40 9.65 16.08
N ILE A 97 3.15 9.61 14.98
CA ILE A 97 3.83 10.78 14.43
C ILE A 97 2.83 11.95 14.20
N PRO A 98 3.16 13.21 14.53
CA PRO A 98 2.28 14.37 14.33
C PRO A 98 1.80 14.54 12.87
N SER A 99 0.60 15.10 12.67
CA SER A 99 0.03 15.30 11.32
C SER A 99 0.45 16.61 10.64
N TYR A 100 1.20 17.43 11.36
CA TYR A 100 1.69 18.72 10.92
C TYR A 100 3.11 18.90 11.43
N GLU A 101 3.96 19.51 10.60
CA GLU A 101 5.38 19.70 10.86
C GLU A 101 5.66 20.39 12.20
N ASN A 102 4.87 21.41 12.57
CA ASN A 102 5.00 22.12 13.85
C ASN A 102 4.83 21.23 15.10
N GLY A 103 4.25 20.03 14.96
CA GLY A 103 4.12 19.07 16.06
C GLY A 103 5.39 18.26 16.30
N CYS A 104 6.35 18.31 15.37
CA CYS A 104 7.62 17.61 15.45
C CYS A 104 8.75 18.52 15.95
N ALA A 105 9.78 17.91 16.55
CA ALA A 105 10.99 18.64 16.94
C ALA A 105 11.59 19.34 15.71
N ILE A 106 12.05 20.58 15.88
CA ILE A 106 12.64 21.40 14.79
C ILE A 106 11.64 21.69 13.64
N LYS A 107 10.34 21.44 13.85
CA LYS A 107 9.29 21.57 12.82
C LYS A 107 9.53 20.69 11.60
N ASP A 108 10.13 19.52 11.80
CA ASP A 108 10.39 18.57 10.72
C ASP A 108 10.12 17.16 11.23
N CYS A 109 9.09 16.52 10.67
CA CYS A 109 8.71 15.17 11.05
C CYS A 109 9.57 14.11 10.36
N ASP A 110 10.24 14.41 9.25
CA ASP A 110 11.06 13.44 8.54
C ASP A 110 12.40 13.22 9.25
N THR A 111 12.96 14.26 9.89
CA THR A 111 14.21 14.17 10.68
C THR A 111 13.99 13.88 12.18
N ASN A 112 12.76 14.01 12.68
CA ASN A 112 12.45 13.71 14.07
C ASN A 112 12.40 12.20 14.34
N LEU A 113 13.53 11.66 14.79
CA LEU A 113 13.71 10.23 15.11
C LEU A 113 12.89 9.72 16.29
N LYS A 114 12.20 10.60 17.05
CA LYS A 114 11.33 10.18 18.15
C LYS A 114 10.23 9.23 17.66
N TYR A 115 9.61 9.55 16.53
CA TYR A 115 8.46 8.81 16.02
C TYR A 115 8.87 7.79 14.96
N GLY A 116 8.18 6.65 14.93
CA GLY A 116 8.31 5.69 13.85
C GLY A 116 7.68 6.22 12.56
N MET A 117 8.25 5.82 11.42
CA MET A 117 7.83 6.29 10.11
C MET A 117 8.16 5.25 9.04
N HIS A 118 7.14 4.81 8.29
CA HIS A 118 7.33 3.99 7.09
C HIS A 118 7.32 4.88 5.85
N GLU A 119 6.24 5.63 5.67
CA GLU A 119 6.03 6.54 4.56
C GLU A 119 6.33 7.98 5.01
N ASP A 120 6.94 8.80 4.15
CA ASP A 120 7.35 10.15 4.51
C ASP A 120 6.18 11.14 4.54
N TYR A 121 6.38 12.28 5.24
CA TYR A 121 5.35 13.29 5.40
C TYR A 121 4.85 13.82 4.06
N LYS A 122 5.75 14.02 3.10
CA LYS A 122 5.41 14.58 1.80
C LYS A 122 4.53 13.62 1.00
N TYR A 123 4.85 12.33 0.99
CA TYR A 123 4.04 11.29 0.37
C TYR A 123 2.63 11.26 0.98
N TYR A 124 2.53 11.21 2.31
CA TYR A 124 1.25 11.16 3.00
C TYR A 124 0.42 12.44 2.81
N PHE A 125 1.00 13.60 3.09
CA PHE A 125 0.26 14.86 3.07
C PHE A 125 -0.17 15.22 1.64
N TRP A 126 0.78 15.28 0.70
CA TRP A 126 0.46 15.72 -0.66
C TRP A 126 -0.16 14.62 -1.49
N GLY A 127 0.36 13.40 -1.38
CA GLY A 127 -0.13 12.24 -2.09
C GLY A 127 -1.45 11.72 -1.55
N CYS A 128 -1.72 11.84 -0.25
CA CYS A 128 -2.92 11.23 0.34
C CYS A 128 -3.94 12.24 0.85
N THR A 129 -3.55 13.14 1.76
CA THR A 129 -4.49 14.03 2.46
C THR A 129 -4.96 15.20 1.60
N LYS A 130 -4.13 15.64 0.65
CA LYS A 130 -4.42 16.73 -0.27
C LYS A 130 -4.73 16.28 -1.68
N THR A 131 -4.74 14.98 -1.99
CA THR A 131 -5.16 14.50 -3.31
C THR A 131 -6.56 13.90 -3.25
N LEU A 132 -7.39 14.23 -4.23
CA LEU A 132 -8.71 13.61 -4.40
C LEU A 132 -8.60 12.08 -4.48
N ARG A 133 -9.56 11.37 -3.92
CA ARG A 133 -9.67 9.91 -4.10
C ARG A 133 -10.13 9.56 -5.51
N ASN A 134 -9.86 8.31 -5.92
CA ASN A 134 -10.49 7.74 -7.09
C ASN A 134 -11.94 7.36 -6.79
N ARG A 135 -12.87 8.09 -7.40
CA ARG A 135 -14.32 7.86 -7.28
C ARG A 135 -14.82 6.62 -8.05
N GLY A 136 -13.98 6.00 -8.88
CA GLY A 136 -14.27 4.72 -9.53
C GLY A 136 -14.00 3.50 -8.65
N LEU A 137 -13.43 3.68 -7.45
CA LEU A 137 -13.16 2.57 -6.53
C LEU A 137 -14.42 2.14 -5.79
N PHE A 138 -14.57 0.83 -5.57
CA PHE A 138 -15.73 0.25 -4.90
C PHE A 138 -15.82 0.71 -3.44
N VAL A 139 -16.98 1.27 -3.08
CA VAL A 139 -17.31 1.79 -1.72
C VAL A 139 -18.44 1.02 -1.03
N ALA A 140 -19.13 0.12 -1.74
CA ALA A 140 -20.32 -0.58 -1.25
C ALA A 140 -21.38 0.41 -0.70
N ASP A 141 -21.84 0.16 0.52
CA ASP A 141 -22.80 0.92 1.31
C ASP A 141 -22.15 1.95 2.25
N GLN A 142 -20.83 2.10 2.22
CA GLN A 142 -20.10 2.98 3.13
C GLN A 142 -20.34 4.45 2.77
N ASN A 143 -20.74 5.24 3.76
CA ASN A 143 -20.75 6.69 3.65
C ASN A 143 -19.38 7.25 4.04
N LEU A 144 -18.70 7.89 3.11
CA LEU A 144 -17.33 8.36 3.28
C LEU A 144 -17.30 9.76 3.91
N GLY A 145 -16.39 9.97 4.87
CA GLY A 145 -16.24 11.25 5.57
C GLY A 145 -15.58 12.36 4.74
N GLY A 146 -15.11 12.07 3.52
CA GLY A 146 -14.46 13.07 2.67
C GLY A 146 -14.05 12.54 1.30
N ASP A 147 -13.42 13.43 0.53
CA ASP A 147 -13.15 13.26 -0.91
C ASP A 147 -11.67 13.05 -1.25
N THR A 148 -10.81 12.83 -0.25
CA THR A 148 -9.37 12.62 -0.44
C THR A 148 -9.00 11.13 -0.34
N SER A 149 -7.79 10.77 -0.74
CA SER A 149 -7.29 9.38 -0.76
C SER A 149 -7.20 8.73 0.65
N GLN A 150 -7.49 9.49 1.71
CA GLN A 150 -7.61 8.99 3.08
C GLN A 150 -8.88 8.18 3.33
N TYR A 151 -9.93 8.51 2.58
CA TYR A 151 -11.24 7.91 2.75
C TYR A 151 -11.36 6.75 1.78
N THR A 152 -11.63 5.56 2.29
CA THR A 152 -11.81 4.33 1.49
C THR A 152 -12.99 3.53 2.06
N ARG A 153 -13.35 2.41 1.43
CA ARG A 153 -14.34 1.50 2.01
C ARG A 153 -13.89 0.93 3.38
N GLN A 154 -12.59 0.69 3.57
CA GLN A 154 -12.05 0.13 4.83
C GLN A 154 -11.67 1.22 5.84
N ASN A 155 -11.58 2.47 5.41
CA ASN A 155 -11.29 3.62 6.27
C ASN A 155 -12.27 4.78 5.97
N SER A 156 -13.57 4.53 6.13
CA SER A 156 -14.62 5.48 5.75
C SER A 156 -14.59 6.77 6.57
N GLY A 157 -14.15 6.70 7.84
CA GLY A 157 -13.96 7.85 8.73
C GLY A 157 -12.64 8.62 8.53
N GLY A 158 -11.72 8.14 7.69
CA GLY A 158 -10.42 8.79 7.50
C GLY A 158 -9.50 8.72 8.72
N THR A 159 -9.60 7.66 9.54
CA THR A 159 -8.70 7.43 10.67
C THR A 159 -7.25 7.38 10.19
N ARG A 160 -6.35 8.02 10.93
CA ARG A 160 -4.94 8.13 10.58
C ARG A 160 -4.11 7.05 11.28
N TYR A 161 -3.24 6.40 10.51
CA TYR A 161 -2.27 5.40 10.96
C TYR A 161 -0.89 5.84 10.51
N GLY A 162 -0.14 6.49 11.41
CA GLY A 162 1.11 7.16 11.03
C GLY A 162 0.93 8.06 9.79
N TYR A 163 1.70 7.74 8.76
CA TYR A 163 1.67 8.35 7.43
C TYR A 163 1.26 7.36 6.32
N GLU A 164 0.64 6.23 6.69
CA GLU A 164 0.08 5.30 5.70
C GLU A 164 -1.01 5.97 4.86
N CYS A 165 -0.95 5.82 3.54
CA CYS A 165 -2.06 6.21 2.66
C CYS A 165 -3.11 5.09 2.48
N PRO A 166 -4.35 5.25 2.98
CA PRO A 166 -5.38 4.21 2.93
C PRO A 166 -5.76 3.75 1.52
N GLU A 167 -5.87 4.64 0.53
CA GLU A 167 -6.17 4.22 -0.84
C GLU A 167 -5.03 3.38 -1.45
N GLU A 168 -3.77 3.71 -1.13
CA GLU A 168 -2.62 2.90 -1.55
C GLU A 168 -2.68 1.53 -0.90
N ARG A 169 -2.91 1.47 0.42
CA ARG A 169 -3.05 0.22 1.17
C ARG A 169 -4.19 -0.64 0.63
N ASP A 170 -5.39 -0.09 0.45
CA ASP A 170 -6.62 -0.86 0.22
C ASP A 170 -6.83 -1.37 -1.22
N TYR A 171 -6.10 -0.81 -2.20
CA TYR A 171 -6.35 -1.11 -3.61
C TYR A 171 -5.05 -1.47 -4.33
N TYR A 172 -4.96 -2.73 -4.76
CA TYR A 172 -3.83 -3.29 -5.51
C TYR A 172 -4.28 -3.87 -6.87
N PRO A 173 -3.53 -3.66 -7.96
CA PRO A 173 -2.38 -2.75 -8.11
C PRO A 173 -2.76 -1.28 -7.91
N TYR A 174 -1.95 -0.53 -7.16
CA TYR A 174 -2.23 0.89 -6.91
C TYR A 174 -1.99 1.71 -8.17
N TRP A 175 -2.93 2.61 -8.48
CA TRP A 175 -3.02 3.30 -9.78
C TRP A 175 -2.25 4.63 -9.82
N ARG A 176 -1.72 5.10 -8.69
CA ARG A 176 -0.82 6.26 -8.56
C ARG A 176 0.57 5.83 -8.09
N PRO A 177 1.56 6.74 -8.06
CA PRO A 177 2.87 6.41 -7.52
C PRO A 177 2.79 5.94 -6.08
N THR A 178 3.49 4.86 -5.77
CA THR A 178 3.67 4.33 -4.42
C THR A 178 5.16 4.20 -4.10
N PRO A 179 5.60 4.37 -2.85
CA PRO A 179 6.99 4.09 -2.48
C PRO A 179 7.28 2.58 -2.43
N TRP A 180 6.26 1.74 -2.44
CA TRP A 180 6.35 0.29 -2.33
C TRP A 180 6.73 -0.38 -3.66
N LYS A 181 7.61 -1.38 -3.58
CA LYS A 181 8.09 -2.17 -4.71
C LYS A 181 7.54 -3.59 -4.57
N ASP A 182 7.00 -4.13 -5.66
CA ASP A 182 6.35 -5.44 -5.62
C ASP A 182 7.37 -6.58 -5.71
N ILE A 183 7.27 -7.57 -4.83
CA ILE A 183 8.12 -8.77 -4.84
C ILE A 183 7.35 -9.92 -5.49
N ALA A 184 6.20 -10.27 -4.91
CA ALA A 184 5.43 -11.42 -5.32
C ALA A 184 3.93 -11.21 -5.12
N VAL A 185 3.13 -11.81 -5.99
CA VAL A 185 1.68 -11.92 -5.88
C VAL A 185 1.31 -13.41 -5.92
N MET A 186 0.88 -13.92 -4.78
CA MET A 186 0.39 -15.28 -4.62
C MET A 186 -1.13 -15.26 -4.67
N THR A 187 -1.71 -15.75 -5.77
CA THR A 187 -3.15 -15.64 -6.04
C THR A 187 -3.80 -17.01 -6.15
N ASN A 188 -5.06 -17.10 -5.75
CA ASN A 188 -5.86 -18.30 -5.99
C ASN A 188 -6.22 -18.48 -7.49
N ASP A 189 -6.25 -17.39 -8.26
CA ASP A 189 -6.56 -17.38 -9.69
C ASP A 189 -5.34 -16.93 -10.51
N VAL A 190 -4.47 -17.88 -10.85
CA VAL A 190 -3.26 -17.63 -11.65
C VAL A 190 -3.53 -17.04 -13.04
N ARG A 191 -4.77 -17.07 -13.55
CA ARG A 191 -5.12 -16.36 -14.80
C ARG A 191 -4.96 -14.85 -14.65
N ARG A 192 -5.03 -14.33 -13.43
CA ARG A 192 -4.79 -12.91 -13.10
C ARG A 192 -3.31 -12.54 -13.06
N CYS A 193 -2.38 -13.51 -13.13
CA CYS A 193 -0.96 -13.21 -13.05
C CYS A 193 -0.47 -12.27 -14.13
N ARG A 194 -0.96 -12.43 -15.37
CA ARG A 194 -0.64 -11.50 -16.46
C ARG A 194 -1.06 -10.07 -16.11
N PHE A 195 -2.22 -9.90 -15.50
CA PHE A 195 -2.71 -8.59 -15.06
C PHE A 195 -1.79 -8.00 -13.98
N TYR A 196 -1.51 -8.72 -12.90
CA TYR A 196 -0.65 -8.23 -11.82
C TYR A 196 0.75 -7.85 -12.30
N GLN A 197 1.36 -8.69 -13.12
CA GLN A 197 2.70 -8.47 -13.67
C GLN A 197 2.77 -7.28 -14.64
N GLN A 198 1.68 -6.97 -15.34
CA GLN A 198 1.62 -5.84 -16.28
C GLN A 198 1.22 -4.54 -15.60
N GLU A 199 0.41 -4.61 -14.54
CA GLU A 199 -0.13 -3.45 -13.86
C GLU A 199 0.70 -3.00 -12.66
N SER A 200 1.67 -3.79 -12.19
CA SER A 200 2.63 -3.38 -11.16
C SER A 200 3.40 -2.11 -11.55
N GLU A 201 3.60 -1.19 -10.60
CA GLU A 201 4.40 0.03 -10.82
C GLU A 201 5.89 -0.28 -11.10
N ASN A 202 6.35 -1.49 -10.75
CA ASN A 202 7.70 -1.94 -11.10
C ASN A 202 7.96 -1.75 -12.60
N VAL A 203 6.96 -2.05 -13.45
CA VAL A 203 7.06 -1.98 -14.91
C VAL A 203 6.13 -0.96 -15.56
N LYS A 204 4.97 -0.66 -14.96
CA LYS A 204 4.00 0.28 -15.52
C LYS A 204 4.14 1.64 -14.86
N SER A 205 4.33 2.65 -15.68
CA SER A 205 4.51 4.03 -15.20
C SER A 205 3.26 4.56 -14.52
N ARG A 206 3.46 5.38 -13.50
CA ARG A 206 2.40 6.04 -12.74
C ARG A 206 2.50 7.54 -12.89
N PHE A 207 1.40 8.24 -12.63
CA PHE A 207 1.35 9.68 -12.81
C PHE A 207 0.74 10.37 -11.61
N TYR A 208 1.15 11.62 -11.38
CA TYR A 208 0.59 12.47 -10.35
C TYR A 208 0.58 13.93 -10.80
N CYS A 209 -0.28 14.73 -10.16
CA CYS A 209 -0.33 16.16 -10.41
C CYS A 209 0.71 16.90 -9.58
N ASP A 210 1.64 17.57 -10.26
CA ASP A 210 2.71 18.36 -9.65
C ASP A 210 2.44 19.85 -9.83
N ALA A 211 1.95 20.49 -8.78
CA ALA A 211 1.63 21.91 -8.77
C ALA A 211 2.79 22.72 -8.13
N PRO A 212 3.42 23.66 -8.86
CA PRO A 212 4.51 24.48 -8.32
C PRO A 212 4.05 25.31 -7.12
N GLY A 213 4.79 25.24 -6.01
CA GLY A 213 4.47 26.00 -4.79
C GLY A 213 3.22 25.52 -4.04
N TYR A 214 2.54 24.49 -4.53
CA TYR A 214 1.50 23.80 -3.80
C TYR A 214 2.11 22.95 -2.70
N ILE A 215 3.08 22.11 -3.09
CA ILE A 215 3.86 21.29 -2.17
C ILE A 215 4.75 22.23 -1.33
N GLY A 216 4.36 22.42 -0.07
CA GLY A 216 5.01 23.29 0.90
C GLY A 216 4.10 24.38 1.49
N ASP A 217 2.87 24.52 0.99
CA ASP A 217 1.89 25.48 1.50
C ASP A 217 0.96 24.81 2.54
N SER A 218 1.15 25.13 3.82
CA SER A 218 0.38 24.48 4.90
C SER A 218 -1.10 24.87 4.94
N ASP A 219 -1.49 25.97 4.28
CA ASP A 219 -2.82 26.60 4.41
C ASP A 219 -3.78 26.23 3.27
N VAL A 220 -3.45 25.20 2.50
CA VAL A 220 -4.22 24.81 1.32
C VAL A 220 -5.53 24.09 1.66
N SER A 221 -6.64 24.67 1.22
CA SER A 221 -8.00 24.09 1.31
C SER A 221 -8.44 23.35 0.03
N VAL A 222 -7.70 23.47 -1.06
CA VAL A 222 -8.06 22.89 -2.37
C VAL A 222 -7.28 21.59 -2.59
N ASN A 223 -7.95 20.52 -3.03
CA ASN A 223 -7.31 19.23 -3.27
C ASN A 223 -6.72 19.12 -4.69
N LEU A 224 -5.58 18.43 -4.81
CA LEU A 224 -4.96 18.06 -6.08
C LEU A 224 -5.88 17.14 -6.89
N PRO A 225 -6.02 17.41 -8.19
CA PRO A 225 -6.77 16.55 -9.10
C PRO A 225 -6.04 15.27 -9.43
N ILE A 226 -6.81 14.28 -9.88
CA ILE A 226 -6.34 12.93 -10.20
C ILE A 226 -6.36 12.57 -11.68
N THR A 227 -6.82 13.48 -12.54
CA THR A 227 -6.79 13.30 -13.99
C THR A 227 -5.81 14.27 -14.61
N LYS A 228 -5.27 13.90 -15.77
CA LYS A 228 -4.36 14.75 -16.53
C LYS A 228 -5.01 16.08 -16.89
N GLU A 229 -6.24 16.02 -17.39
CA GLU A 229 -6.98 17.18 -17.88
C GLU A 229 -7.27 18.19 -16.77
N ALA A 230 -7.60 17.70 -15.57
CA ALA A 230 -7.85 18.56 -14.42
C ALA A 230 -6.53 19.10 -13.85
N CYS A 231 -5.46 18.31 -13.86
CA CYS A 231 -4.15 18.75 -13.43
C CYS A 231 -3.58 19.88 -14.30
N GLU A 232 -3.63 19.73 -15.62
CA GLU A 232 -3.06 20.73 -16.55
C GLU A 232 -3.84 22.06 -16.53
N LYS A 233 -5.06 22.07 -15.96
CA LYS A 233 -5.87 23.27 -15.70
C LYS A 233 -5.74 23.80 -14.27
N PHE A 234 -5.03 23.10 -13.40
CA PHE A 234 -4.88 23.47 -12.01
C PHE A 234 -3.84 24.58 -11.88
N ASP A 235 -4.29 25.80 -11.63
CA ASP A 235 -3.44 26.97 -11.41
C ASP A 235 -3.18 27.17 -9.91
N TRP A 236 -1.90 27.24 -9.51
CA TRP A 236 -1.54 27.42 -8.11
C TRP A 236 -0.36 28.38 -7.88
N PRO A 237 -0.49 29.38 -6.98
CA PRO A 237 -1.74 29.82 -6.32
C PRO A 237 -2.82 30.23 -7.32
N GLN A 238 -4.09 30.18 -6.92
CA GLN A 238 -5.20 30.46 -7.85
C GLN A 238 -5.06 31.86 -8.48
N GLY A 239 -5.08 31.93 -9.82
CA GLY A 239 -4.92 33.17 -10.58
C GLY A 239 -3.47 33.59 -10.81
N SER A 240 -2.49 32.75 -10.44
CA SER A 240 -1.08 33.03 -10.64
C SER A 240 -0.58 32.77 -12.07
N GLY A 241 -1.34 32.01 -12.87
CA GLY A 241 -0.93 31.52 -14.18
C GLY A 241 0.14 30.42 -14.14
N LYS A 242 0.41 29.84 -12.95
CA LYS A 242 1.36 28.74 -12.76
C LYS A 242 0.60 27.42 -12.73
N PHE A 243 0.36 26.87 -13.92
CA PHE A 243 -0.34 25.61 -14.08
C PHE A 243 0.50 24.41 -13.62
N ALA A 244 -0.17 23.46 -12.98
CA ALA A 244 0.41 22.19 -12.58
C ALA A 244 0.76 21.30 -13.79
N LYS A 245 1.65 20.35 -13.54
CA LYS A 245 2.15 19.43 -14.55
C LYS A 245 1.79 17.99 -14.21
N TRP A 246 1.31 17.25 -15.19
CA TRP A 246 1.08 15.82 -15.07
C TRP A 246 2.42 15.07 -15.18
N LYS A 247 3.00 14.70 -14.05
CA LYS A 247 4.34 14.09 -13.99
C LYS A 247 4.27 12.57 -13.99
N GLU A 248 5.18 11.95 -14.73
CA GLU A 248 5.35 10.51 -14.84
C GLU A 248 6.45 10.00 -13.90
N ILE A 249 6.19 8.88 -13.21
CA ILE A 249 7.14 8.13 -12.40
C ILE A 249 7.35 6.74 -13.02
N LYS A 250 8.62 6.31 -13.10
CA LYS A 250 9.04 4.99 -13.60
C LYS A 250 10.05 4.37 -12.65
N LYS A 251 9.75 3.20 -12.09
CA LYS A 251 10.68 2.45 -11.24
C LYS A 251 11.69 1.62 -12.05
N ARG A 252 11.28 1.07 -13.19
CA ARG A 252 12.12 0.17 -14.04
C ARG A 252 12.69 -1.01 -13.26
N LEU A 253 11.85 -1.65 -12.46
CA LEU A 253 12.17 -2.85 -11.68
C LEU A 253 11.65 -4.11 -12.39
N PRO A 254 12.14 -5.30 -12.03
CA PRO A 254 11.57 -6.55 -12.48
C PRO A 254 10.07 -6.65 -12.15
N ARG A 255 9.32 -7.36 -12.99
CA ARG A 255 7.92 -7.70 -12.69
C ARG A 255 7.88 -8.52 -11.40
N PRO A 256 6.83 -8.38 -10.57
CA PRO A 256 6.68 -9.26 -9.42
C PRO A 256 6.51 -10.71 -9.88
N ASP A 257 7.00 -11.63 -9.08
CA ASP A 257 6.65 -13.03 -9.24
C ASP A 257 5.13 -13.17 -9.08
N CYS A 258 4.51 -14.03 -9.89
CA CYS A 258 3.11 -14.34 -9.71
C CYS A 258 2.89 -15.84 -9.81
N ILE A 259 2.44 -16.41 -8.70
CA ILE A 259 2.34 -17.85 -8.51
C ILE A 259 1.01 -18.20 -7.85
N GLN A 260 0.66 -19.49 -7.92
CA GLN A 260 -0.49 -20.01 -7.19
C GLN A 260 -0.25 -19.82 -5.68
N SER A 261 -1.27 -19.33 -4.97
CA SER A 261 -1.18 -19.21 -3.52
C SER A 261 -1.06 -20.58 -2.84
N PRO A 262 -0.22 -20.69 -1.78
CA PRO A 262 -0.20 -21.89 -0.98
C PRO A 262 -1.54 -22.05 -0.26
N LYS A 263 -1.93 -23.30 -0.03
CA LYS A 263 -3.17 -23.59 0.71
C LYS A 263 -3.02 -23.18 2.16
N SER A 264 -4.04 -22.53 2.72
CA SER A 264 -4.13 -22.24 4.15
C SER A 264 -5.55 -22.48 4.65
N ARG A 265 -5.67 -23.06 5.85
CA ARG A 265 -6.96 -23.40 6.45
C ARG A 265 -7.62 -22.20 7.14
N ASP A 266 -8.92 -22.08 6.98
CA ASP A 266 -9.76 -21.09 7.70
C ASP A 266 -9.58 -21.20 9.21
N ASN A 267 -9.33 -20.08 9.90
CA ASN A 267 -9.23 -19.95 11.35
C ASN A 267 -8.13 -20.81 12.00
N HIS A 268 -7.08 -21.18 11.25
CA HIS A 268 -5.92 -21.91 11.77
C HIS A 268 -4.61 -21.12 11.56
N ASN A 269 -4.68 -19.79 11.64
CA ASN A 269 -3.53 -18.88 11.52
C ASN A 269 -2.64 -19.13 10.28
N GLY A 270 -3.24 -19.54 9.18
CA GLY A 270 -2.51 -19.69 7.92
C GLY A 270 -1.79 -21.02 7.77
N ASN A 271 -2.04 -22.00 8.66
CA ASN A 271 -1.41 -23.33 8.59
C ASN A 271 -1.52 -23.92 7.18
N GLY A 272 -0.36 -24.13 6.59
CA GLY A 272 -0.17 -24.76 5.30
C GLY A 272 -0.20 -26.29 5.38
N LEU A 273 0.29 -26.92 4.32
CA LEU A 273 0.32 -28.37 4.22
C LEU A 273 1.15 -28.98 5.37
N GLY A 274 0.58 -29.96 6.07
CA GLY A 274 1.26 -30.60 7.22
C GLY A 274 1.28 -29.78 8.51
N GLY A 275 0.63 -28.61 8.55
CA GLY A 275 0.53 -27.76 9.74
C GLY A 275 1.68 -26.76 9.91
N PHE A 276 2.57 -26.62 8.92
CA PHE A 276 3.64 -25.63 8.92
C PHE A 276 3.16 -24.26 8.45
N GLY A 277 3.90 -23.20 8.77
CA GLY A 277 3.68 -21.87 8.22
C GLY A 277 3.89 -21.83 6.70
N ASN A 278 3.16 -20.97 6.02
CA ASN A 278 3.37 -20.72 4.61
C ASN A 278 4.57 -19.79 4.42
N THR A 279 5.42 -20.12 3.45
CA THR A 279 6.68 -19.41 3.23
C THR A 279 6.89 -19.00 1.78
N TYR A 280 7.70 -17.95 1.59
CA TYR A 280 8.16 -17.47 0.30
C TYR A 280 9.65 -17.13 0.38
N ASN A 281 10.45 -17.65 -0.55
CA ASN A 281 11.88 -17.34 -0.61
C ASN A 281 12.10 -16.12 -1.52
N TRP A 282 12.45 -14.99 -0.93
CA TRP A 282 12.77 -13.77 -1.66
C TRP A 282 14.29 -13.64 -1.85
N THR A 283 14.72 -13.42 -3.09
CA THR A 283 16.13 -13.07 -3.37
C THR A 283 16.30 -11.57 -3.20
N ILE A 284 17.17 -11.18 -2.26
CA ILE A 284 17.40 -9.78 -1.90
C ILE A 284 17.98 -9.00 -3.09
N PRO A 285 17.33 -7.92 -3.55
CA PRO A 285 17.80 -7.12 -4.68
C PRO A 285 18.97 -6.22 -4.28
N ASN A 286 19.56 -5.54 -5.26
CA ASN A 286 20.76 -4.70 -5.08
C ASN A 286 20.47 -3.23 -4.74
N ASP A 287 19.20 -2.86 -4.65
CA ASP A 287 18.72 -1.50 -4.35
C ASP A 287 18.18 -1.38 -2.92
N ILE A 288 18.61 -2.28 -2.04
CA ILE A 288 18.38 -2.26 -0.60
C ILE A 288 19.33 -1.27 0.11
N ASN A 289 18.93 -0.78 1.28
CA ASN A 289 19.77 -0.03 2.19
C ASN A 289 19.54 -0.51 3.63
N GLU A 290 20.18 0.09 4.63
CA GLU A 290 20.00 -0.29 6.04
C GLU A 290 18.56 -0.10 6.58
N ASN A 291 17.74 0.72 5.91
CA ASN A 291 16.42 1.13 6.36
C ASN A 291 15.34 0.68 5.36
N CYS A 292 15.00 -0.62 5.42
CA CYS A 292 13.96 -1.23 4.62
C CYS A 292 12.84 -1.81 5.47
N VAL A 293 11.61 -1.82 4.95
CA VAL A 293 10.47 -2.51 5.52
C VAL A 293 9.88 -3.48 4.51
N LEU A 294 9.41 -4.61 5.02
CA LEU A 294 8.62 -5.58 4.28
C LEU A 294 7.15 -5.46 4.68
N ARG A 295 6.25 -5.48 3.69
CA ARG A 295 4.80 -5.51 3.90
C ARG A 295 4.20 -6.70 3.17
N LEU A 296 3.19 -7.29 3.78
CA LEU A 296 2.30 -8.24 3.14
C LEU A 296 0.88 -7.73 3.21
N ARG A 297 0.21 -7.74 2.06
CA ARG A 297 -1.21 -7.47 1.91
C ARG A 297 -1.96 -8.76 1.70
N TYR A 298 -3.10 -8.90 2.35
CA TYR A 298 -3.96 -10.06 2.22
C TYR A 298 -5.36 -9.65 1.76
N ASN A 299 -5.56 -9.69 0.45
CA ASN A 299 -6.84 -9.34 -0.17
C ASN A 299 -7.74 -10.56 -0.21
N ILE A 300 -8.92 -10.46 0.37
CA ILE A 300 -9.89 -11.55 0.42
C ILE A 300 -11.28 -11.15 -0.07
N SER A 301 -11.93 -12.08 -0.73
CA SER A 301 -13.36 -12.01 -1.02
C SER A 301 -13.98 -13.38 -0.85
N THR A 302 -15.28 -13.43 -0.60
CA THR A 302 -15.98 -14.69 -0.41
C THR A 302 -16.02 -15.48 -1.71
N GLY A 303 -15.84 -16.80 -1.61
CA GLY A 303 -15.97 -17.72 -2.75
C GLY A 303 -17.37 -17.71 -3.36
N ASP A 304 -18.40 -17.31 -2.60
CA ASP A 304 -19.80 -17.22 -3.03
C ASP A 304 -20.01 -16.26 -4.21
N LEU A 305 -19.13 -15.26 -4.36
CA LEU A 305 -19.19 -14.30 -5.46
C LEU A 305 -18.52 -14.79 -6.75
N SER A 306 -17.84 -15.93 -6.73
CA SER A 306 -17.17 -16.49 -7.91
C SER A 306 -18.14 -16.82 -9.06
N LYS A 307 -19.40 -17.14 -8.73
CA LYS A 307 -20.49 -17.38 -9.70
C LYS A 307 -21.09 -16.11 -10.30
N PHE A 308 -20.86 -14.94 -9.70
CA PHE A 308 -21.33 -13.65 -10.23
C PHE A 308 -20.30 -13.00 -11.17
N ALA A 309 -19.01 -13.33 -11.02
CA ALA A 309 -17.95 -12.83 -11.91
C ALA A 309 -18.03 -13.37 -13.35
N SER A 310 -18.74 -14.50 -13.57
CA SER A 310 -18.94 -15.09 -14.90
C SER A 310 -20.00 -14.40 -15.77
N ILE A 311 -20.71 -13.38 -15.28
CA ILE A 311 -21.84 -12.74 -16.00
C ILE A 311 -21.46 -11.38 -16.62
N LEU A 312 -20.26 -10.84 -16.38
CA LEU A 312 -19.86 -9.50 -16.88
C LEU A 312 -18.87 -9.51 -18.06
N TYR A 313 -18.74 -10.62 -18.79
CA TYR A 313 -18.20 -10.58 -20.17
C TYR A 313 -19.30 -10.15 -21.15
N ILE A 314 -19.81 -8.93 -21.00
CA ILE A 314 -20.37 -8.21 -22.13
C ILE A 314 -19.22 -7.40 -22.71
N THR A 315 -18.67 -7.89 -23.81
CA THR A 315 -17.86 -7.13 -24.76
C THR A 315 -18.61 -5.87 -25.16
N THR A 316 -18.40 -4.76 -24.45
CA THR A 316 -18.71 -3.44 -25.00
C THR A 316 -17.49 -3.01 -25.82
N ILE A 317 -17.54 -3.33 -27.11
CA ILE A 317 -16.75 -2.63 -28.12
C ILE A 317 -17.21 -1.17 -28.05
N VAL A 318 -16.40 -0.28 -27.50
CA VAL A 318 -16.63 1.16 -27.63
C VAL A 318 -16.07 1.57 -29.01
N PRO A 319 -16.91 1.99 -29.97
CA PRO A 319 -16.44 2.42 -31.26
C PRO A 319 -15.63 3.72 -31.13
N LEU A 320 -14.45 3.70 -31.73
CA LEU A 320 -13.57 4.85 -31.91
C LEU A 320 -14.27 5.86 -32.84
N VAL A 321 -14.90 6.90 -32.31
CA VAL A 321 -15.41 8.01 -33.12
C VAL A 321 -14.25 8.98 -33.35
N VAL A 322 -13.63 8.88 -34.52
CA VAL A 322 -12.70 9.88 -35.05
C VAL A 322 -13.52 10.97 -35.71
N SER A 323 -13.74 12.10 -35.03
CA SER A 323 -14.26 13.29 -35.70
C SER A 323 -13.10 14.01 -36.39
N HIS A 324 -13.01 13.88 -37.72
CA HIS A 324 -12.22 14.80 -38.54
C HIS A 324 -12.97 16.12 -38.64
N SER A 325 -12.33 17.19 -38.19
CA SER A 325 -12.69 18.57 -38.50
C SER A 325 -12.29 18.86 -39.95
N VAL A 326 -13.27 19.20 -40.79
CA VAL A 326 -13.03 19.85 -42.08
C VAL A 326 -13.47 21.30 -41.93
N PHE A 327 -12.48 22.18 -42.06
CA PHE A 327 -12.67 23.61 -42.32
C PHE A 327 -13.10 23.77 -43.78
N ASP A 328 -14.32 24.27 -43.99
CA ASP A 328 -14.67 25.50 -44.74
C ASP A 328 -16.19 25.57 -44.96
#